data_AF-A0A2D8AIJ4-F1
#
_entry.id   AF-A0A2D8AIJ4-F1
#
_cell.length_a   1.000
_cell.length_b   1.000
_cell.length_c   1.000
_cell.angle_alpha   90.00
_cell.angle_beta   90.00
_cell.angle_gamma   90.00
#
_symmetry.space_group_name_H-M   'P 1'
#
loop_
_entity.id
_entity.type
_entity.pdbx_description
1 polymer ?
#
loop_
_entity_poly.entity_id
_entity_poly.type
_entity_poly.pdbx_seq_one_letter_code
_entity_poly.pdbx_strand_id
1 'polypeptide(L)'
;MSDWADARAADTGSFRRVPWKAIAVVQEDKSVDNDYANAMRSVVNFMMEDPSTISKVLNVLWALRAMERVGNHAKNICEHVIYMVAGTDVRHLNPNKMSAKINT
;
A
#
# COMPACT_ATOMS: atom_id res chain seq x y z
N MET A 1 5.65 24.91 33.95
CA MET A 1 4.48 23.99 33.89
C MET A 1 3.74 24.08 32.54
N SER A 2 4.13 24.97 31.62
CA SER A 2 3.56 25.15 30.26
C SER A 2 4.17 24.25 29.17
N ASP A 3 5.41 23.76 29.33
CA ASP A 3 6.10 22.96 28.29
C ASP A 3 5.42 21.61 27.96
N TRP A 4 4.68 21.02 28.89
CA TRP A 4 4.08 19.69 28.70
C TRP A 4 2.80 19.71 27.86
N ALA A 5 2.14 20.87 27.75
CA ALA A 5 0.95 21.05 26.93
C ALA A 5 1.31 21.15 25.43
N ASP A 6 2.38 21.87 25.11
CA ASP A 6 2.87 22.04 23.74
C ASP A 6 3.46 20.76 23.15
N ALA A 7 4.15 19.95 23.98
CA ALA A 7 4.63 18.63 23.57
C ALA A 7 3.48 17.67 23.19
N ARG A 8 2.35 17.74 23.90
CA ARG A 8 1.15 16.94 23.62
C ARG A 8 0.40 17.44 22.37
N ALA A 9 0.37 18.75 22.15
CA ALA A 9 -0.21 19.38 20.97
C ALA A 9 0.59 19.09 19.69
N ALA A 10 1.92 19.07 19.77
CA ALA A 10 2.81 18.67 18.68
C ALA A 10 2.61 17.20 18.29
N ASP A 11 2.44 16.31 19.28
CA ASP A 11 2.20 14.88 19.07
C ASP A 11 0.80 14.60 18.47
N THR A 12 -0.23 15.32 18.93
CA THR A 12 -1.59 15.23 18.33
C THR A 12 -1.61 15.71 16.88
N GLY A 13 -0.80 16.70 16.52
CA GLY A 13 -0.62 17.14 15.14
C GLY A 13 0.00 16.06 14.23
N SER A 14 0.94 15.27 14.76
CA SER A 14 1.53 14.12 14.07
C SER A 14 0.50 13.01 13.85
N PHE A 15 -0.32 12.71 14.85
CA PHE A 15 -1.33 11.65 14.78
C PHE A 15 -2.48 11.98 13.82
N ARG A 16 -2.92 13.25 13.78
CA ARG A 16 -3.92 13.74 12.80
C ARG A 16 -3.46 13.58 11.35
N ARG A 17 -2.14 13.47 11.14
CA ARG A 17 -1.52 13.31 9.82
C ARG A 17 -1.38 11.85 9.37
N VAL A 18 -1.54 10.90 10.27
CA VAL A 18 -1.37 9.47 9.95
C VAL A 18 -2.39 8.95 8.92
N PRO A 19 -3.69 9.31 8.99
CA PRO A 19 -4.67 8.83 8.02
C PRO A 19 -4.36 9.22 6.57
N TRP A 20 -3.88 10.45 6.30
CA TRP A 20 -3.57 10.85 4.93
C TRP A 20 -2.33 10.14 4.37
N LYS A 21 -1.34 9.87 5.23
CA LYS A 21 -0.17 9.06 4.83
C LYS A 21 -0.60 7.64 4.46
N ALA A 22 -1.45 7.04 5.27
CA ALA A 22 -2.00 5.72 5.01
C ALA A 22 -2.82 5.69 3.70
N ILE A 23 -3.66 6.70 3.43
CA ILE A 23 -4.40 6.80 2.17
C ILE A 23 -3.46 6.93 0.96
N ALA A 24 -2.39 7.72 1.08
CA ALA A 24 -1.42 7.89 -0.01
C ALA A 24 -0.76 6.55 -0.38
N VAL A 25 -0.37 5.74 0.62
CA VAL A 25 0.18 4.39 0.39
C VAL A 25 -0.84 3.49 -0.32
N VAL A 26 -2.11 3.51 0.10
CA VAL A 26 -3.17 2.72 -0.56
C VAL A 26 -3.47 3.21 -1.98
N GLN A 27 -3.24 4.49 -2.29
CA GLN A 27 -3.35 5.01 -3.65
C GLN A 27 -2.18 4.57 -4.53
N GLU A 28 -0.96 4.58 -3.99
CA GLU A 28 0.26 4.16 -4.68
C GLU A 28 0.26 2.65 -4.98
N ASP A 29 -0.29 1.84 -4.07
CA ASP A 29 -0.45 0.38 -4.24
C ASP A 29 -1.14 0.00 -5.56
N LYS A 30 -2.11 0.81 -6.03
CA LYS A 30 -2.75 0.57 -7.35
C LYS A 30 -1.78 0.68 -8.53
N SER A 31 -0.80 1.58 -8.45
CA SER A 31 0.23 1.69 -9.48
C SER A 31 1.09 0.44 -9.46
N VAL A 32 1.49 -0.01 -8.27
CA VAL A 32 2.30 -1.22 -8.06
C VAL A 32 1.58 -2.47 -8.58
N ASP A 33 0.26 -2.61 -8.33
CA ASP A 33 -0.56 -3.69 -8.88
C ASP A 33 -0.54 -3.73 -10.41
N ASN A 34 -0.65 -2.56 -11.04
CA ASN A 34 -0.64 -2.44 -12.50
C ASN A 34 0.75 -2.78 -13.07
N ASP A 35 1.81 -2.30 -12.42
CA ASP A 35 3.19 -2.59 -12.80
C ASP A 35 3.51 -4.07 -12.65
N TYR A 36 3.03 -4.72 -11.58
CA TYR A 36 3.12 -6.16 -11.38
C TYR A 36 2.41 -6.94 -12.50
N ALA A 37 1.19 -6.53 -12.88
CA ALA A 37 0.45 -7.15 -13.98
C ALA A 37 1.18 -7.00 -15.32
N ASN A 38 1.81 -5.86 -15.57
CA ASN A 38 2.62 -5.62 -16.77
C ASN A 38 3.89 -6.46 -16.77
N ALA A 39 4.63 -6.46 -15.66
CA ALA A 39 5.83 -7.28 -15.49
C ALA A 39 5.52 -8.76 -15.70
N MET A 40 4.40 -9.26 -15.17
CA MET A 40 3.96 -10.64 -15.36
C MET A 40 3.79 -10.99 -16.85
N ARG A 41 3.13 -10.11 -17.62
CA ARG A 41 2.96 -10.32 -19.07
C ARG A 41 4.30 -10.33 -19.80
N SER A 42 5.19 -9.40 -19.47
CA SER A 42 6.53 -9.33 -20.07
C SER A 42 7.36 -10.59 -19.78
N VAL A 43 7.33 -11.08 -18.54
CA VAL A 43 8.03 -12.29 -18.10
C VAL A 43 7.49 -13.52 -18.83
N VAL A 44 6.17 -13.63 -19.00
CA VAL A 44 5.56 -14.73 -19.79
C VAL A 44 5.94 -14.64 -21.26
N ASN A 45 5.91 -13.46 -21.87
CA ASN A 45 6.34 -13.29 -23.27
C ASN A 45 7.79 -13.70 -23.47
N PHE A 46 8.68 -13.32 -22.56
CA PHE A 46 10.10 -13.70 -22.61
C PHE A 46 10.30 -15.22 -22.52
N MET A 47 9.51 -15.93 -21.70
CA MET A 47 9.52 -17.40 -21.68
C MET A 47 9.00 -18.03 -22.97
N MET A 48 8.06 -17.38 -23.67
CA MET A 48 7.54 -17.86 -24.96
C MET A 48 8.52 -17.62 -26.11
N GLU A 49 9.28 -16.52 -26.08
CA GLU A 49 10.33 -16.22 -27.06
C GLU A 49 11.49 -17.22 -26.99
N ASP A 50 11.90 -17.60 -25.78
CA ASP A 50 12.92 -18.64 -25.57
C ASP A 50 12.55 -19.57 -24.38
N PRO A 51 11.98 -20.76 -24.66
CA PRO A 51 11.63 -21.73 -23.64
C PRO A 51 12.80 -22.22 -22.77
N SER A 52 14.05 -22.08 -23.23
CA SER A 52 15.23 -22.45 -22.42
C SER A 52 15.42 -21.53 -21.21
N THR A 53 14.79 -20.36 -21.21
CA THR A 53 14.89 -19.37 -20.13
C THR A 53 13.93 -19.61 -18.96
N ILE A 54 12.95 -20.52 -19.11
CA ILE A 54 11.87 -20.75 -18.13
C ILE A 54 12.40 -20.89 -16.70
N SER A 55 13.40 -21.75 -16.47
CA SER A 55 13.95 -21.98 -15.13
C SER A 55 14.57 -20.73 -14.50
N LYS A 56 15.23 -19.87 -15.29
CA LYS A 56 15.83 -18.62 -14.79
C LYS A 56 14.76 -17.60 -14.46
N VAL A 57 13.77 -17.49 -15.34
CA VAL A 57 12.70 -16.50 -15.27
C VAL A 57 11.72 -16.84 -14.14
N LEU A 58 11.57 -18.12 -13.78
CA LEU A 58 10.80 -18.53 -12.59
C LEU A 58 11.33 -17.87 -11.30
N ASN A 59 12.64 -17.68 -11.13
CA ASN A 59 13.18 -16.98 -9.96
C ASN A 59 12.72 -15.52 -9.90
N VAL A 60 12.63 -14.87 -11.06
CA VAL A 60 12.09 -13.50 -11.17
C VAL A 60 10.60 -13.49 -10.83
N LEU A 61 9.84 -14.49 -11.29
CA LEU A 61 8.42 -14.62 -10.94
C LEU A 61 8.22 -14.77 -9.42
N TRP A 62 9.05 -15.55 -8.74
CA TRP A 62 9.01 -15.68 -7.28
C TRP A 62 9.29 -14.35 -6.57
N ALA A 63 10.24 -13.56 -7.06
CA ALA A 63 10.55 -12.25 -6.52
C ALA A 63 9.37 -11.27 -6.72
N LEU A 64 8.79 -11.23 -7.93
CA LEU A 64 7.61 -10.41 -8.22
C LEU A 64 6.43 -10.77 -7.31
N ARG A 65 6.17 -12.08 -7.11
CA ARG A 65 5.10 -12.54 -6.21
C ARG A 65 5.37 -12.20 -4.75
N ALA A 66 6.63 -12.24 -4.31
CA ALA A 66 6.98 -11.80 -2.98
C ALA A 66 6.69 -10.30 -2.79
N MET A 67 6.98 -9.48 -3.80
CA MET A 67 6.72 -8.05 -3.78
C MET A 67 5.22 -7.73 -3.70
N GLU A 68 4.38 -8.41 -4.48
CA GLU A 68 2.91 -8.26 -4.41
C GLU A 68 2.38 -8.54 -2.99
N ARG A 69 2.84 -9.62 -2.36
CA ARG A 69 2.42 -9.95 -0.99
C ARG A 69 2.85 -8.90 0.03
N VAL A 70 4.02 -8.29 -0.15
CA VAL A 70 4.50 -7.20 0.72
C VAL A 70 3.62 -5.96 0.54
N GLY A 71 3.29 -5.59 -0.71
CA GLY A 71 2.38 -4.48 -1.01
C GLY A 71 1.01 -4.67 -0.37
N ASN A 72 0.39 -5.82 -0.60
CA ASN A 72 -0.91 -6.16 0.00
C ASN A 72 -0.84 -6.16 1.55
N HIS A 73 0.26 -6.60 2.14
CA HIS A 73 0.42 -6.52 3.60
C HIS A 73 0.56 -5.07 4.09
N ALA A 74 1.32 -4.23 3.39
CA ALA A 74 1.46 -2.82 3.73
C ALA A 74 0.13 -2.07 3.65
N LYS A 75 -0.69 -2.37 2.63
CA LYS A 75 -2.07 -1.87 2.52
C LYS A 75 -2.92 -2.27 3.71
N ASN A 76 -2.93 -3.55 4.08
CA ASN A 76 -3.71 -4.03 5.23
C ASN A 76 -3.32 -3.32 6.54
N ILE A 77 -2.02 -3.06 6.74
CA ILE A 77 -1.54 -2.26 7.89
C ILE A 77 -2.08 -0.84 7.82
N CYS A 78 -2.01 -0.18 6.65
CA CYS A 78 -2.50 1.18 6.47
C CYS A 78 -4.02 1.29 6.73
N GLU A 79 -4.82 0.35 6.25
CA GLU A 79 -6.26 0.29 6.52
C GLU A 79 -6.53 0.12 8.03
N HIS A 80 -5.75 -0.72 8.71
CA HIS A 80 -5.88 -0.91 10.16
C HIS A 80 -5.50 0.35 10.95
N VAL A 81 -4.45 1.05 10.53
CA VAL A 81 -4.04 2.33 11.12
C VAL A 81 -5.14 3.38 10.95
N ILE A 82 -5.76 3.49 9.77
CA ILE A 82 -6.90 4.40 9.55
C ILE A 82 -8.05 4.06 10.52
N TYR A 83 -8.37 2.77 10.67
CA TYR A 83 -9.40 2.33 11.61
C TYR A 83 -9.08 2.72 13.06
N MET A 84 -7.83 2.53 13.51
CA MET A 84 -7.41 2.88 14.87
C MET A 84 -7.46 4.39 15.15
N VAL A 85 -7.11 5.23 14.16
CA VAL A 85 -7.04 6.70 14.36
C VAL A 85 -8.39 7.38 14.12
N ALA A 86 -9.11 7.01 13.06
CA ALA A 86 -10.35 7.65 12.64
C ALA A 86 -11.62 6.93 13.12
N GLY A 87 -11.48 5.75 13.77
CA GLY A 87 -12.62 4.92 14.21
C GLY A 87 -13.47 4.37 13.06
N THR A 88 -13.06 4.60 11.82
CA THR A 88 -13.85 4.35 10.62
C THR A 88 -13.34 3.13 9.89
N ASP A 89 -14.23 2.16 9.64
CA ASP A 89 -13.89 1.03 8.77
C ASP A 89 -13.87 1.49 7.31
N VAL A 90 -12.68 1.38 6.71
CA VAL A 90 -12.38 1.72 5.32
C VAL A 90 -11.99 0.51 4.48
N ARG A 91 -12.01 -0.70 5.07
CA ARG A 91 -11.70 -1.93 4.35
C ARG A 91 -12.68 -2.08 3.20
N HIS A 92 -12.19 -2.50 2.03
CA HIS A 92 -12.97 -2.66 0.79
C HIS A 92 -13.49 -1.37 0.15
N LEU A 93 -13.13 -0.19 0.65
CA LEU A 93 -13.42 1.07 -0.03
C LEU A 93 -12.34 1.36 -1.07
N ASN A 94 -12.78 1.85 -2.24
CA ASN A 94 -11.86 2.43 -3.20
C ASN A 94 -11.17 3.65 -2.56
N PRO A 95 -9.85 3.89 -2.75
CA PRO A 95 -9.15 5.02 -2.13
C PRO A 95 -9.82 6.38 -2.27
N ASN A 96 -10.51 6.64 -3.38
CA ASN A 96 -11.28 7.89 -3.58
C ASN A 96 -12.48 8.02 -2.61
N LYS A 97 -13.07 6.90 -2.17
CA LYS A 97 -14.13 6.85 -1.17
C LYS A 97 -13.58 6.90 0.26
N MET A 98 -12.35 6.46 0.48
CA MET A 98 -11.68 6.54 1.79
C MET A 98 -11.42 7.99 2.21
N SER A 99 -10.88 8.81 1.30
CA SER A 99 -10.61 10.22 1.56
C SER A 99 -11.87 11.03 1.87
N ALA A 100 -13.00 10.72 1.21
CA ALA A 100 -14.27 11.38 1.47
C ALA A 100 -14.84 11.05 2.87
N LYS A 101 -14.67 9.81 3.33
CA LYS A 101 -15.22 9.32 4.60
C LYS A 101 -14.45 9.80 5.83
N ILE A 102 -13.15 10.08 5.68
CA ILE A 102 -12.27 10.58 6.76
C ILE A 102 -12.45 12.10 6.98
N ASN A 103 -13.03 12.81 6.02
CA ASN A 103 -13.22 14.26 6.08
C ASN A 103 -14.63 14.68 6.60
N THR A 104 -15.39 13.72 7.11
CA THR A 104 -16.71 13.93 7.77
C THR A 104 -16.55 13.67 9.26
#